data_AF-A0A1Q7QKW3-F1
#
_entry.id   AF-A0A1Q7QKW3-F1
#
_cell.length_a   1.000
_cell.length_b   1.000
_cell.length_c   1.000
_cell.angle_alpha   90.00
_cell.angle_beta   90.00
_cell.angle_gamma   90.00
#
_symmetry.space_group_name_H-M   'P 1'
#
loop_
_entity.id
_entity.type
_entity.pdbx_description
1 polymer ?
#
loop_
_entity_poly.entity_id
_entity_poly.type
_entity_poly.pdbx_seq_one_letter_code
_entity_poly.pdbx_strand_id
1 'polypeptide(L)' 'MQSNENDGALVALDRVLALRPRDPDALFLKGLALYKKQDWKGAVDVWTIYLDVGEFHPAADMVRPLYADAKSRLGR' A
#
# COMPACT_ATOMS: atom_id res chain seq x y z
N MET A 1 -24.04 3.93 1.10
CA MET A 1 -23.12 3.69 2.24
C MET A 1 -22.22 2.52 1.87
N GLN A 2 -21.17 2.74 1.07
CA GLN A 2 -20.30 1.66 0.60
C GLN A 2 -18.87 1.97 1.01
N SER A 3 -18.49 1.64 2.25
CA SER A 3 -17.08 1.77 2.69
C SER A 3 -16.71 0.89 3.89
N ASN A 4 -17.50 -0.10 4.31
CA ASN A 4 -17.15 -0.88 5.52
C ASN A 4 -16.33 -2.16 5.24
N GLU A 5 -16.26 -2.63 4.00
CA GLU A 5 -15.52 -3.85 3.65
C GLU A 5 -14.02 -3.59 3.46
N ASN A 6 -13.66 -2.40 2.97
CA ASN A 6 -12.26 -2.00 2.78
C ASN A 6 -11.52 -1.76 4.11
N ASP A 7 -12.26 -1.44 5.18
CA ASP A 7 -11.69 -1.28 6.52
C ASP A 7 -11.27 -2.62 7.14
N GLY A 8 -12.03 -3.69 6.90
CA GLY A 8 -11.66 -5.04 7.36
C GLY A 8 -10.35 -5.54 6.76
N ALA A 9 -10.13 -5.28 5.47
CA ALA A 9 -8.88 -5.64 4.79
C ALA A 9 -7.69 -4.89 5.38
N LEU A 10 -7.81 -3.57 5.59
CA LEU A 10 -6.75 -2.77 6.21
C LEU A 10 -6.44 -3.25 7.63
N VAL A 11 -7.45 -3.55 8.45
CA VAL A 11 -7.25 -4.09 9.80
C VAL A 11 -6.53 -5.44 9.79
N ALA A 12 -6.88 -6.33 8.85
CA ALA A 12 -6.18 -7.61 8.72
C ALA A 12 -4.72 -7.42 8.30
N LEU A 13 -4.47 -6.53 7.35
CA LEU A 13 -3.12 -6.20 6.88
C LEU A 13 -2.28 -5.53 7.98
N ASP A 14 -2.88 -4.67 8.79
CA ASP A 14 -2.22 -4.07 9.95
C ASP A 14 -1.77 -5.12 10.97
N ARG A 15 -2.58 -6.14 11.22
CA ARG A 15 -2.19 -7.26 12.09
C ARG A 15 -1.03 -8.07 11.49
N VAL A 16 -1.06 -8.32 10.18
CA VAL A 16 0.04 -9.02 9.50
C VAL A 16 1.32 -8.20 9.61
N LEU A 17 1.25 -6.89 9.34
CA LEU A 17 2.41 -6.00 9.40
C LEU A 17 2.90 -5.74 10.82
N ALA A 18 2.04 -5.84 11.83
CA ALA A 18 2.47 -5.82 13.23
C ALA A 18 3.35 -7.03 13.58
N LEU A 19 3.06 -8.20 13.00
CA LEU A 19 3.85 -9.42 13.21
C LEU A 19 5.05 -9.52 12.25
N ARG A 20 4.88 -9.05 11.01
CA ARG A 20 5.87 -9.10 9.93
C ARG A 20 5.92 -7.73 9.23
N PRO A 21 6.66 -6.75 9.78
CA PRO A 21 6.65 -5.37 9.28
C PRO A 21 7.18 -5.20 7.85
N ARG A 22 7.92 -6.18 7.35
CA ARG A 22 8.55 -6.18 6.02
C ARG A 22 7.95 -7.24 5.09
N ASP A 23 6.73 -7.70 5.37
CA ASP A 23 6.02 -8.66 4.51
C ASP A 23 5.59 -7.98 3.19
N PRO A 24 6.17 -8.37 2.04
CA PRO A 24 5.95 -7.66 0.78
C PRO A 24 4.51 -7.79 0.27
N ASP A 25 3.86 -8.93 0.49
CA ASP A 25 2.46 -9.14 0.07
C ASP A 25 1.51 -8.24 0.86
N ALA A 26 1.69 -8.17 2.18
CA ALA A 26 0.89 -7.31 3.04
C ALA A 26 1.10 -5.82 2.75
N LEU A 27 2.35 -5.41 2.52
CA LEU A 27 2.67 -4.03 2.12
C LEU A 27 2.06 -3.69 0.76
N PHE A 28 2.15 -4.60 -0.22
CA PHE A 28 1.53 -4.42 -1.55
C PHE A 28 0.02 -4.21 -1.44
N LEU A 29 -0.67 -5.14 -0.78
CA LEU A 29 -2.13 -5.12 -0.65
C LEU A 29 -2.61 -3.90 0.14
N LYS A 30 -1.89 -3.52 1.21
CA LYS A 30 -2.25 -2.36 2.03
C LYS A 30 -2.11 -1.07 1.23
N GLY A 31 -1.00 -0.89 0.51
CA GLY A 31 -0.81 0.28 -0.35
C GLY A 31 -1.89 0.38 -1.43
N LEU A 32 -2.28 -0.75 -2.05
CA LEU A 32 -3.35 -0.79 -3.03
C LEU A 32 -4.73 -0.43 -2.44
N ALA A 33 -5.04 -0.94 -1.24
CA ALA A 33 -6.29 -0.61 -0.55
C ALA A 33 -6.37 0.88 -0.20
N LEU A 34 -5.28 1.45 0.32
CA LEU A 34 -5.18 2.89 0.63
C LEU A 34 -5.31 3.75 -0.64
N TYR A 35 -4.63 3.35 -1.73
CA TYR A 35 -4.75 4.01 -3.02
C TYR A 35 -6.20 4.01 -3.55
N LYS A 36 -6.90 2.88 -3.46
CA LYS A 36 -8.33 2.79 -3.84
C LYS A 36 -9.23 3.66 -2.98
N LYS A 37 -8.89 3.86 -1.71
CA LYS A 37 -9.57 4.79 -0.79
C LYS A 37 -9.17 6.25 -1.00
N GLN A 38 -8.31 6.55 -2.00
CA GLN A 38 -7.76 7.87 -2.24
C GLN A 38 -6.92 8.42 -1.08
N ASP A 39 -6.49 7.55 -0.17
CA ASP A 39 -5.49 7.89 0.84
C ASP A 39 -4.10 7.82 0.21
N TRP A 40 -3.79 8.85 -0.57
CA TRP A 40 -2.54 8.95 -1.32
C TRP A 40 -1.33 8.98 -0.39
N LYS A 41 -1.45 9.65 0.76
CA LYS A 41 -0.37 9.72 1.75
C LYS A 41 -0.07 8.34 2.32
N GLY A 42 -1.10 7.63 2.78
CA GLY A 42 -0.95 6.28 3.33
C GLY A 42 -0.41 5.30 2.29
N ALA A 43 -0.90 5.37 1.04
CA ALA A 43 -0.39 4.53 -0.05
C ALA A 43 1.10 4.78 -0.33
N VAL A 44 1.52 6.05 -0.40
CA VAL A 44 2.92 6.44 -0.60
C VAL A 44 3.80 5.95 0.55
N ASP A 45 3.37 6.10 1.81
CA ASP A 45 4.16 5.67 2.96
C ASP A 45 4.38 4.15 2.95
N VAL A 46 3.31 3.38 2.73
CA VAL A 46 3.38 1.91 2.70
C VAL A 46 4.21 1.42 1.52
N TRP A 47 4.00 1.95 0.32
CA TRP A 47 4.77 1.55 -0.85
C TRP A 47 6.22 2.02 -0.82
N THR A 48 6.55 3.07 -0.07
CA THR A 48 7.94 3.44 0.19
C THR A 48 8.65 2.32 0.94
N ILE A 49 8.02 1.73 1.97
CA ILE A 49 8.56 0.57 2.69
C ILE A 49 8.63 -0.65 1.76
N TYR A 50 7.57 -0.93 1.00
CA TYR A 50 7.56 -2.05 0.05
C TYR A 50 8.73 -2.00 -0.95
N LEU A 51 9.00 -0.82 -1.53
CA LEU A 51 10.07 -0.62 -2.49
C LEU A 51 11.46 -0.65 -1.80
N ASP A 52 11.58 -0.21 -0.54
CA ASP A 52 12.80 -0.30 0.28
C ASP A 52 13.17 -1.73 0.67
N VAL A 53 12.17 -2.59 0.93
CA VAL A 53 12.39 -3.99 1.32
C VAL A 53 13.10 -4.80 0.22
N GLY A 54 13.16 -4.30 -1.01
CA GLY A 54 14.07 -4.80 -2.05
C GLY A 54 13.38 -5.61 -3.14
N GLU A 55 12.96 -4.87 -4.17
CA GLU A 55 13.16 -5.06 -5.62
C GLU A 55 12.81 -6.38 -6.34
N PHE A 56 12.89 -7.56 -5.72
CA PHE A 56 12.65 -8.85 -6.41
C PHE A 56 11.22 -9.37 -6.31
N HIS A 57 10.34 -8.65 -5.61
CA HIS A 57 8.94 -9.01 -5.60
C HIS A 57 8.32 -8.71 -6.97
N PRO A 58 7.71 -9.70 -7.66
CA PRO A 58 7.24 -9.53 -9.04
C PRO A 58 6.19 -8.42 -9.20
N ALA A 59 5.51 -8.03 -8.11
CA ALA A 59 4.57 -6.92 -8.15
C ALA A 59 5.24 -5.52 -8.13
N ALA A 60 6.57 -5.41 -8.01
CA ALA A 60 7.25 -4.12 -7.97
C ALA A 60 7.04 -3.27 -9.23
N ASP A 61 7.02 -3.91 -10.40
CA ASP A 61 6.69 -3.22 -11.67
C ASP A 61 5.26 -2.69 -11.71
N MET A 62 4.33 -3.34 -11.00
CA MET A 62 2.95 -2.85 -10.86
C MET A 62 2.85 -1.70 -9.84
N VAL A 63 3.66 -1.73 -8.78
CA VAL A 63 3.63 -0.71 -7.71
C VAL A 63 4.23 0.61 -8.18
N ARG A 64 5.33 0.59 -8.94
CA ARG A 64 6.03 1.80 -9.41
C ARG A 64 5.13 2.85 -10.07
N PRO A 65 4.28 2.52 -11.07
CA PRO A 65 3.40 3.51 -11.69
C PRO A 65 2.33 4.04 -10.73
N LEU A 66 1.75 3.17 -9.88
CA LEU A 66 0.75 3.58 -8.90
C LEU A 66 1.34 4.49 -7.81
N TYR A 67 2.56 4.19 -7.37
CA TYR A 67 3.32 5.00 -6.43
C TYR A 67 3.61 6.40 -6.99
N ALA A 68 4.02 6.49 -8.26
CA ALA A 68 4.26 7.77 -8.93
C ALA A 68 2.98 8.60 -9.08
N ASP A 69 1.87 7.97 -9.47
CA ASP A 69 0.56 8.63 -9.53
C ASP A 69 0.13 9.14 -8.14
N ALA A 70 0.22 8.31 -7.10
CA ALA A 70 -0.13 8.69 -5.73
C ALA A 70 0.70 9.88 -5.23
N LYS A 71 2.01 9.93 -5.52
CA LYS A 71 2.86 11.09 -5.22
C LYS A 71 2.42 12.34 -5.97
N SER A 72 2.06 12.21 -7.24
CA SER A 72 1.56 13.35 -8.02
C SER A 72 0.26 13.91 -7.45
N ARG A 73 -0.66 13.05 -7.00
CA ARG A 73 -1.91 13.46 -6.34
C ARG A 73 -1.70 14.09 -4.97
N LEU A 74 -0.70 13.61 -4.21
CA LEU A 74 -0.38 14.15 -2.89
C LEU A 74 0.23 15.55 -2.94
N GLY A 75 0.97 15.86 -4.01
CA GLY A 75 1.62 17.16 -4.22
C GLY A 75 0.77 18.20 -4.97
N ARG A 76 -0.47 17.88 -5.36
CA ARG A 76 -1.45 18.82 -5.94
C ARG A 76 -2.37 19.34 -4.85
#